data_AF-A0AAW1NVN3-F1
#
_entry.id   AF-A0AAW1NVN3-F1
#
_cell.length_a   1.000
_cell.length_b   1.000
_cell.length_c   1.000
_cell.angle_alpha   90.00
_cell.angle_beta   90.00
_cell.angle_gamma   90.00
#
_symmetry.space_group_name_H-M   'P 1'
#
loop_
_entity.id
_entity.type
_entity.pdbx_description
1 polymer ?
#
loop_
_entity_poly.entity_id
_entity_poly.type
_entity_poly.pdbx_seq_one_letter_code
_entity_poly.pdbx_strand_id
1 'polypeptide(L)'
;MTREELSASSSSDSEVFPAAPASPTTSRAGDERLRAAVHQLIGLIGDTDLTREGLKATPSRVAKAWRDCTRGQKLDIRRAVGGGLFQEEAVHRGHSGLVCVYNIHFASTSEHNLLPFFGVCHVGYFPANGVVLGLSKAARLADQLSKKLQSQQCFTQDLLACLVQQLQPFGVAVCVVAQHLGADAAGRQVSTAGYGAMQEGSAGMQEFLCALRLKRCLPPEDGAVPHHCVSSPLGPHRVYSRFGKGGTVRLPDSGSQAGSHEEEASQLQSLQMQEAVDTILQEIGEDTFRQGLAGSINRYIRL
;
A
#
# COMPACT_ATOMS: atom_id res chain seq x y z
N MET A 1 -47.09 -52.63 25.37
CA MET A 1 -46.46 -51.53 26.13
C MET A 1 -45.98 -50.49 25.15
N THR A 2 -46.84 -49.51 24.85
CA THR A 2 -46.55 -48.32 24.04
C THR A 2 -45.86 -47.29 24.93
N ARG A 3 -44.89 -46.54 24.38
CA ARG A 3 -44.40 -45.31 25.00
C ARG A 3 -44.12 -44.29 23.91
N GLU A 4 -45.12 -43.46 23.69
CA GLU A 4 -45.04 -42.20 22.96
C GLU A 4 -44.24 -41.15 23.76
N GLU A 5 -43.92 -40.08 23.02
CA GLU A 5 -43.47 -38.76 23.45
C GLU A 5 -42.00 -38.58 23.84
N LEU A 6 -41.26 -37.96 22.92
CA LEU A 6 -40.33 -36.87 23.24
C LEU A 6 -40.24 -35.95 22.02
N SER A 7 -41.04 -34.90 22.07
CA SER A 7 -40.89 -33.68 21.29
C SER A 7 -39.55 -33.01 21.67
N ALA A 8 -38.75 -32.66 20.68
CA ALA A 8 -37.63 -31.75 20.85
C ALA A 8 -37.80 -30.58 19.88
N SER A 9 -38.17 -29.47 20.48
CA SER A 9 -38.37 -28.14 19.93
C SER A 9 -37.23 -27.66 19.05
N SER A 10 -37.59 -27.14 17.87
CA SER A 10 -36.77 -26.27 17.04
C SER A 10 -36.56 -24.93 17.75
N SER A 11 -35.40 -24.70 18.34
CA SER A 11 -34.93 -23.36 18.73
C SER A 11 -34.14 -22.77 17.57
N SER A 12 -34.82 -21.95 16.78
CA SER A 12 -34.20 -21.02 15.84
C SER A 12 -33.52 -19.90 16.63
N ASP A 13 -32.27 -20.10 17.03
CA ASP A 13 -31.43 -19.01 17.51
C ASP A 13 -30.94 -18.21 16.30
N SER A 14 -31.78 -17.26 15.88
CA SER A 14 -31.36 -16.13 15.08
C SER A 14 -30.43 -15.26 15.94
N GLU A 15 -29.14 -15.59 15.95
CA GLU A 15 -28.13 -14.71 16.52
C GLU A 15 -28.19 -13.36 15.78
N VAL A 16 -28.74 -12.38 16.48
CA VAL A 16 -28.75 -10.98 16.06
C VAL A 16 -27.31 -10.49 16.13
N PHE A 17 -26.60 -10.55 15.00
CA PHE A 17 -25.26 -10.01 14.89
C PHE A 17 -25.32 -8.48 15.11
N PRO A 18 -24.47 -7.92 15.99
CA PRO A 18 -24.42 -6.48 16.20
C PRO A 18 -24.07 -5.78 14.88
N ALA A 19 -24.81 -4.70 14.61
CA ALA A 19 -24.65 -3.86 13.44
C ALA A 19 -23.18 -3.51 13.20
N ALA A 20 -22.79 -3.42 11.92
CA ALA A 20 -21.44 -3.06 11.52
C ALA A 20 -20.95 -1.80 12.27
N PRO A 21 -19.69 -1.75 12.74
CA PRO A 21 -19.17 -0.51 13.29
C PRO A 21 -19.31 0.57 12.22
N ALA A 22 -19.91 1.68 12.61
CA ALA A 22 -20.16 2.80 11.73
C ALA A 22 -18.86 3.18 10.99
N SER A 23 -18.98 3.46 9.70
CA SER A 23 -17.93 4.13 8.91
C SER A 23 -17.39 5.31 9.72
N PRO A 24 -16.07 5.61 9.67
CA PRO A 24 -15.48 6.64 10.51
C PRO A 24 -16.31 7.90 10.37
N THR A 25 -16.91 8.34 11.47
CA THR A 25 -17.60 9.62 11.59
C THR A 25 -16.56 10.67 11.29
N THR A 26 -16.47 11.05 10.02
CA THR A 26 -15.62 12.12 9.54
C THR A 26 -16.22 13.36 10.16
N SER A 27 -15.60 13.86 11.22
CA SER A 27 -16.08 15.12 11.80
C SER A 27 -15.96 16.18 10.72
N ARG A 28 -17.02 16.95 10.52
CA ARG A 28 -17.03 18.06 9.54
C ARG A 28 -15.81 18.98 9.73
N ALA A 29 -15.44 19.22 11.00
CA ALA A 29 -14.26 19.97 11.38
C ALA A 29 -12.94 19.34 10.88
N GLY A 30 -12.80 18.01 10.94
CA GLY A 30 -11.59 17.34 10.43
C GLY A 30 -11.48 17.36 8.91
N ASP A 31 -12.61 17.27 8.21
CA ASP A 31 -12.63 17.43 6.75
C ASP A 31 -12.28 18.86 6.31
N GLU A 32 -12.72 19.87 7.06
CA GLU A 32 -12.33 21.27 6.84
C GLU A 32 -10.82 21.49 7.08
N ARG A 33 -10.24 20.91 8.14
CA ARG A 33 -8.79 20.96 8.39
C ARG A 33 -7.98 20.28 7.30
N LEU A 34 -8.41 19.10 6.85
CA LEU A 34 -7.74 18.38 5.76
C LEU A 34 -7.73 19.21 4.46
N ARG A 35 -8.85 19.84 4.10
CA ARG A 35 -8.93 20.71 2.92
C ARG A 35 -8.06 21.95 3.07
N ALA A 36 -8.03 22.57 4.26
CA ALA A 36 -7.19 23.73 4.54
C ALA A 36 -5.70 23.39 4.38
N ALA A 37 -5.26 22.24 4.91
CA ALA A 37 -3.89 21.78 4.79
C ALA A 37 -3.50 21.50 3.32
N VAL A 38 -4.38 20.89 2.53
CA VAL A 38 -4.14 20.71 1.08
C VAL A 38 -4.06 22.06 0.37
N HIS A 39 -4.96 23.00 0.68
CA HIS A 39 -4.94 24.33 0.08
C HIS A 39 -3.64 25.07 0.38
N GLN A 40 -3.18 25.02 1.63
CA GLN A 40 -1.89 25.55 2.05
C GLN A 40 -0.74 24.90 1.25
N LEU A 41 -0.72 23.57 1.15
CA LEU A 41 0.30 22.84 0.42
C LEU A 41 0.37 23.25 -1.07
N ILE A 42 -0.77 23.44 -1.74
CA ILE A 42 -0.79 23.89 -3.15
C ILE A 42 -0.16 25.29 -3.28
N GLY A 43 -0.46 26.21 -2.35
CA GLY A 43 0.17 27.54 -2.32
C GLY A 43 1.67 27.47 -2.12
N LEU A 44 2.14 26.56 -1.27
CA LEU A 44 3.57 26.38 -0.98
C LEU A 44 4.34 25.74 -2.15
N ILE A 45 3.71 24.92 -3.00
CA ILE A 45 4.37 24.29 -4.17
C ILE A 45 4.55 25.30 -5.33
N GLY A 46 4.00 26.51 -5.22
CA GLY A 46 4.32 27.63 -6.11
C GLY A 46 3.21 28.03 -7.07
N ASP A 47 1.97 27.54 -6.89
CA ASP A 47 0.83 28.06 -7.65
C ASP A 47 0.41 29.42 -7.08
N THR A 48 0.54 30.48 -7.89
CA THR A 48 0.31 31.88 -7.45
C THR A 48 -1.17 32.27 -7.44
N ASP A 49 -2.04 31.52 -8.12
CA ASP A 49 -3.49 31.74 -8.13
C ASP A 49 -4.25 30.47 -7.75
N LEU A 50 -4.54 30.33 -6.45
CA LEU A 50 -5.36 29.26 -5.89
C LEU A 50 -6.86 29.42 -6.20
N THR A 51 -7.27 30.58 -6.72
CA THR A 51 -8.66 30.88 -7.07
C THR A 51 -9.02 30.51 -8.50
N ARG A 52 -8.05 30.08 -9.33
CA ARG A 52 -8.33 29.61 -10.70
C ARG A 52 -9.30 28.44 -10.69
N GLU A 53 -10.20 28.40 -11.67
CA GLU A 53 -11.28 27.39 -11.78
C GLU A 53 -10.79 25.93 -11.59
N GLY A 54 -9.61 25.61 -12.13
CA GLY A 54 -9.01 24.28 -11.99
C GLY A 54 -8.67 23.87 -10.55
N LEU A 55 -8.36 24.84 -9.67
CA LEU A 55 -7.88 24.59 -8.30
C LEU A 55 -8.93 24.79 -7.22
N LYS A 56 -9.99 25.57 -7.47
CA LYS A 56 -11.06 25.84 -6.47
C LYS A 56 -11.55 24.59 -5.76
N ALA A 57 -11.79 23.50 -6.51
CA ALA A 57 -12.28 22.23 -5.97
C ALA A 57 -11.17 21.21 -5.67
N THR A 58 -9.90 21.51 -5.97
CA THR A 58 -8.77 20.57 -5.76
C THR A 58 -8.63 20.13 -4.31
N PRO A 59 -8.68 21.03 -3.29
CA PRO A 59 -8.59 20.59 -1.90
C PRO A 59 -9.64 19.55 -1.51
N SER A 60 -10.88 19.72 -1.99
CA SER A 60 -11.96 18.76 -1.73
C SER A 60 -11.75 17.44 -2.46
N ARG A 61 -11.26 17.47 -3.71
CA ARG A 61 -10.94 16.24 -4.48
C ARG A 61 -9.79 15.46 -3.84
N VAL A 62 -8.75 16.14 -3.40
CA VAL A 62 -7.58 15.54 -2.75
C VAL A 62 -7.97 14.98 -1.38
N ALA A 63 -8.75 15.70 -0.58
CA ALA A 63 -9.28 15.19 0.68
C ALA A 63 -10.06 13.88 0.46
N LYS A 64 -10.96 13.83 -0.54
CA LYS A 64 -11.69 12.62 -0.90
C LYS A 64 -10.76 11.49 -1.35
N ALA A 65 -9.74 11.79 -2.14
CA ALA A 65 -8.75 10.80 -2.59
C ALA A 65 -7.99 10.19 -1.40
N TRP A 66 -7.52 11.03 -0.47
CA TRP A 66 -6.87 10.57 0.75
C TRP A 66 -7.76 9.64 1.59
N ARG A 67 -9.04 10.00 1.75
CA ARG A 67 -10.02 9.16 2.45
C ARG A 67 -10.23 7.81 1.76
N ASP A 68 -10.24 7.78 0.43
CA ASP A 68 -10.32 6.52 -0.31
C ASP A 68 -9.06 5.67 -0.13
N CYS A 69 -7.88 6.29 -0.25
CA CYS A 69 -6.59 5.64 -0.10
C CYS A 69 -6.35 5.05 1.29
N THR A 70 -7.04 5.52 2.34
CA THR A 70 -6.88 5.01 3.71
C THR A 70 -8.12 4.34 4.30
N ARG A 71 -9.17 4.11 3.50
CA ARG A 71 -10.43 3.50 3.98
C ARG A 71 -10.25 2.09 4.56
N GLY A 72 -9.14 1.41 4.24
CA GLY A 72 -8.80 0.07 4.71
C GLY A 72 -8.17 0.02 6.11
N GLN A 73 -7.78 1.14 6.73
CA GLN A 73 -7.14 1.15 8.05
C GLN A 73 -7.98 0.53 9.16
N LYS A 74 -9.30 0.76 9.14
CA LYS A 74 -10.24 0.30 10.19
C LYS A 74 -11.00 -0.96 9.81
N LEU A 75 -10.54 -1.65 8.76
CA LEU A 75 -11.27 -2.78 8.23
C LEU A 75 -11.00 -4.04 9.06
N ASP A 76 -12.06 -4.66 9.57
CA ASP A 76 -11.98 -6.01 10.10
C ASP A 76 -11.78 -7.00 8.95
N ILE A 77 -10.55 -7.51 8.85
CA ILE A 77 -10.10 -8.48 7.86
C ILE A 77 -11.01 -9.72 7.84
N ARG A 78 -11.60 -10.12 8.98
CA ARG A 78 -12.52 -11.28 9.02
C ARG A 78 -13.81 -11.02 8.26
N ARG A 79 -14.30 -9.77 8.29
CA ARG A 79 -15.53 -9.36 7.59
C ARG A 79 -15.30 -9.10 6.10
N ALA A 80 -14.08 -8.70 5.72
CA ALA A 80 -13.68 -8.52 4.33
C ALA A 80 -14.00 -9.76 3.48
N VAL A 81 -13.86 -10.96 4.07
CA VAL A 81 -13.91 -12.21 3.33
C VAL A 81 -15.29 -12.89 3.24
N GLY A 82 -16.27 -12.46 4.05
CA GLY A 82 -17.65 -12.95 4.14
C GLY A 82 -18.12 -14.01 3.12
N GLY A 83 -18.44 -15.21 3.61
CA GLY A 83 -19.25 -16.27 2.99
C GLY A 83 -18.79 -16.89 1.66
N GLY A 84 -17.75 -16.36 1.01
CA GLY A 84 -17.33 -16.75 -0.35
C GLY A 84 -16.31 -17.88 -0.43
N LEU A 85 -16.30 -18.76 0.57
CA LEU A 85 -15.54 -20.01 0.52
C LEU A 85 -16.46 -21.07 -0.09
N PHE A 86 -16.05 -21.63 -1.21
CA PHE A 86 -16.81 -22.68 -1.87
C PHE A 86 -16.21 -24.02 -1.54
N GLN A 87 -17.08 -24.99 -1.33
CA GLN A 87 -16.68 -26.38 -1.19
C GLN A 87 -16.79 -27.02 -2.57
N GLU A 88 -15.65 -27.36 -3.16
CA GLU A 88 -15.60 -27.93 -4.50
C GLU A 88 -15.47 -29.45 -4.39
N GLU A 89 -16.46 -30.18 -4.91
CA GLU A 89 -16.51 -31.65 -4.83
C GLU A 89 -15.34 -32.30 -5.55
N ALA A 90 -14.86 -31.71 -6.66
CA ALA A 90 -13.68 -32.18 -7.38
C ALA A 90 -12.36 -31.98 -6.59
N VAL A 91 -12.38 -31.19 -5.52
CA VAL A 91 -11.22 -30.92 -4.63
C VAL A 91 -11.28 -31.83 -3.37
N HIS A 92 -12.10 -32.89 -3.37
CA HIS A 92 -12.29 -33.74 -2.18
C HIS A 92 -11.16 -34.76 -1.89
N ARG A 93 -10.76 -34.77 -0.61
CA ARG A 93 -10.16 -35.87 0.20
C ARG A 93 -8.77 -36.41 -0.17
N GLY A 94 -7.99 -35.74 -1.01
CA GLY A 94 -6.58 -36.08 -1.31
C GLY A 94 -5.71 -34.86 -1.58
N HIS A 95 -4.45 -35.06 -2.00
CA HIS A 95 -3.56 -33.99 -2.46
C HIS A 95 -4.20 -33.26 -3.66
N SER A 96 -4.94 -32.21 -3.35
CA SER A 96 -5.45 -31.28 -4.35
C SER A 96 -4.24 -30.51 -4.89
N GLY A 97 -4.05 -30.54 -6.21
CA GLY A 97 -2.94 -29.86 -6.86
C GLY A 97 -2.93 -28.35 -6.59
N LEU A 98 -1.85 -27.69 -6.99
CA LEU A 98 -1.68 -26.25 -6.81
C LEU A 98 -2.81 -25.45 -7.49
N VAL A 99 -3.54 -24.65 -6.71
CA VAL A 99 -4.50 -23.68 -7.23
C VAL A 99 -3.85 -22.31 -7.31
N CYS A 100 -3.91 -21.68 -8.47
CA CYS A 100 -3.33 -20.36 -8.70
C CYS A 100 -4.37 -19.33 -9.15
N VAL A 101 -4.33 -18.16 -8.54
CA VAL A 101 -5.05 -16.95 -8.95
C VAL A 101 -4.02 -15.92 -9.40
N TYR A 102 -4.11 -15.49 -10.65
CA TYR A 102 -3.15 -14.57 -11.26
C TYR A 102 -3.76 -13.19 -11.51
N ASN A 103 -2.87 -12.20 -11.65
CA ASN A 103 -3.18 -10.86 -12.16
C ASN A 103 -4.22 -10.12 -11.32
N ILE A 104 -4.16 -10.26 -9.99
CA ILE A 104 -5.01 -9.48 -9.10
C ILE A 104 -4.43 -8.06 -9.03
N HIS A 105 -5.13 -7.09 -9.61
CA HIS A 105 -4.64 -5.71 -9.67
C HIS A 105 -4.84 -5.00 -8.33
N PHE A 106 -3.89 -4.16 -7.95
CA PHE A 106 -3.99 -3.31 -6.77
C PHE A 106 -3.25 -1.98 -6.98
N ALA A 107 -3.65 -0.98 -6.20
CA ALA A 107 -2.97 0.30 -6.10
C ALA A 107 -3.02 0.76 -4.65
N SER A 108 -1.88 1.17 -4.12
CA SER A 108 -1.70 1.59 -2.74
C SER A 108 -0.85 2.86 -2.68
N THR A 109 -0.70 3.42 -1.48
CA THR A 109 0.09 4.63 -1.24
C THR A 109 1.28 4.26 -0.37
N SER A 110 2.49 4.56 -0.83
CA SER A 110 3.72 4.26 -0.13
C SER A 110 3.80 5.06 1.16
N GLU A 111 4.02 4.39 2.28
CA GLU A 111 4.23 5.07 3.55
C GLU A 111 5.55 5.84 3.59
N HIS A 112 6.53 5.50 2.75
CA HIS A 112 7.85 6.13 2.79
C HIS A 112 7.88 7.52 2.15
N ASN A 113 7.11 7.72 1.08
CA ASN A 113 7.16 8.94 0.28
C ASN A 113 5.77 9.46 -0.08
N LEU A 114 4.69 8.87 0.44
CA LEU A 114 3.30 9.28 0.19
C LEU A 114 2.89 9.27 -1.30
N LEU A 115 3.68 8.62 -2.16
CA LEU A 115 3.38 8.45 -3.57
C LEU A 115 2.70 7.11 -3.86
N PRO A 116 1.89 7.03 -4.92
CA PRO A 116 1.28 5.76 -5.33
C PRO A 116 2.31 4.68 -5.70
N PHE A 117 1.98 3.43 -5.37
CA PHE A 117 2.57 2.26 -5.98
C PHE A 117 1.46 1.29 -6.39
N PHE A 118 1.64 0.61 -7.51
CA PHE A 118 0.59 -0.21 -8.13
C PHE A 118 1.19 -1.36 -8.90
N GLY A 119 0.39 -2.39 -9.10
CA GLY A 119 0.84 -3.57 -9.82
C GLY A 119 -0.13 -4.73 -9.70
N VAL A 120 0.44 -5.93 -9.67
CA VAL A 120 -0.31 -7.18 -9.63
C VAL A 120 0.16 -8.05 -8.49
N CYS A 121 -0.77 -8.73 -7.84
CA CYS A 121 -0.49 -9.84 -6.97
C CYS A 121 -1.00 -11.16 -7.55
N HIS A 122 -0.31 -12.23 -7.16
CA HIS A 122 -0.60 -13.59 -7.55
C HIS A 122 -0.65 -14.42 -6.27
N VAL A 123 -1.59 -15.34 -6.21
CA VAL A 123 -1.81 -16.22 -5.06
C VAL A 123 -1.75 -17.66 -5.55
N GLY A 124 -0.94 -18.49 -4.90
CA GLY A 124 -0.92 -19.93 -5.08
C GLY A 124 -1.22 -20.60 -3.76
N TYR A 125 -2.03 -21.65 -3.72
CA TYR A 125 -2.27 -22.41 -2.50
C TYR A 125 -2.61 -23.87 -2.77
N PHE A 126 -2.33 -24.71 -1.78
CA PHE A 126 -2.77 -26.11 -1.71
C PHE A 126 -4.03 -26.19 -0.84
N PRO A 127 -5.22 -26.44 -1.44
CA PRO A 127 -6.48 -26.49 -0.72
C PRO A 127 -6.48 -27.52 0.40
N ALA A 128 -7.07 -27.17 1.54
CA ALA A 128 -7.46 -28.12 2.58
C ALA A 128 -8.99 -28.25 2.60
N ASN A 129 -9.50 -29.44 2.93
CA ASN A 129 -10.94 -29.69 3.15
C ASN A 129 -11.87 -29.30 1.97
N GLY A 130 -11.36 -29.31 0.74
CA GLY A 130 -12.14 -28.94 -0.44
C GLY A 130 -12.43 -27.44 -0.58
N VAL A 131 -11.78 -26.58 0.21
CA VAL A 131 -12.04 -25.13 0.24
C VAL A 131 -11.33 -24.42 -0.91
N VAL A 132 -12.09 -23.71 -1.75
CA VAL A 132 -11.58 -22.94 -2.88
C VAL A 132 -11.91 -21.45 -2.76
N LEU A 133 -10.93 -20.60 -3.07
CA LEU A 133 -11.06 -19.14 -3.08
C LEU A 133 -11.68 -18.66 -4.39
N GLY A 134 -12.80 -17.95 -4.32
CA GLY A 134 -13.37 -17.27 -5.50
C GLY A 134 -12.48 -16.13 -6.01
N LEU A 135 -12.32 -16.01 -7.34
CA LEU A 135 -11.49 -14.97 -7.98
C LEU A 135 -11.82 -13.54 -7.52
N SER A 136 -13.11 -13.19 -7.53
CA SER A 136 -13.60 -11.88 -7.10
C SER A 136 -13.28 -11.57 -5.62
N LYS A 137 -13.03 -12.62 -4.82
CA LYS A 137 -12.71 -12.51 -3.40
C LYS A 137 -11.25 -12.12 -3.19
N ALA A 138 -10.35 -12.75 -3.93
CA ALA A 138 -8.92 -12.40 -3.92
C ALA A 138 -8.72 -10.94 -4.34
N ALA A 139 -9.43 -10.49 -5.38
CA ALA A 139 -9.41 -9.09 -5.82
C ALA A 139 -9.95 -8.12 -4.76
N ARG A 140 -11.07 -8.46 -4.11
CA ARG A 140 -11.62 -7.62 -3.04
C ARG A 140 -10.68 -7.52 -1.85
N LEU A 141 -10.04 -8.63 -1.46
CA LEU A 141 -9.07 -8.66 -0.37
C LEU A 141 -7.85 -7.77 -0.70
N ALA A 142 -7.29 -7.91 -1.89
CA ALA A 142 -6.18 -7.08 -2.35
C ALA A 142 -6.55 -5.59 -2.38
N ASP A 143 -7.71 -5.21 -2.94
CA ASP A 143 -8.18 -3.81 -2.91
C ASP A 143 -8.27 -3.30 -1.47
N GLN A 144 -8.96 -4.02 -0.59
CA GLN A 144 -9.16 -3.59 0.78
C GLN A 144 -7.86 -3.43 1.58
N LEU A 145 -6.91 -4.35 1.43
CA LEU A 145 -5.60 -4.26 2.07
C LEU A 145 -4.73 -3.14 1.48
N SER A 146 -4.91 -2.83 0.19
CA SER A 146 -4.15 -1.77 -0.49
C SER A 146 -4.59 -0.36 -0.07
N LYS A 147 -5.79 -0.19 0.49
CA LYS A 147 -6.31 1.11 0.96
C LYS A 147 -5.78 1.52 2.35
N LYS A 148 -4.46 1.53 2.48
CA LYS A 148 -3.71 2.00 3.65
C LYS A 148 -2.42 2.67 3.16
N LEU A 149 -1.75 3.43 4.03
CA LEU A 149 -0.33 3.71 3.82
C LEU A 149 0.45 2.41 4.06
N GLN A 150 1.25 1.99 3.08
CA GLN A 150 1.85 0.65 3.04
C GLN A 150 3.27 0.67 2.51
N SER A 151 4.05 -0.33 2.93
CA SER A 151 5.18 -0.84 2.16
C SER A 151 4.75 -2.07 1.36
N GLN A 152 5.43 -2.37 0.25
CA GLN A 152 5.12 -3.56 -0.55
C GLN A 152 5.29 -4.86 0.25
N GLN A 153 6.27 -4.89 1.15
CA GLN A 153 6.56 -6.03 2.02
C GLN A 153 5.42 -6.25 3.02
N CYS A 154 4.96 -5.20 3.70
CA CYS A 154 3.81 -5.27 4.61
C CYS A 154 2.55 -5.72 3.87
N PHE A 155 2.26 -5.14 2.70
CA PHE A 155 1.09 -5.53 1.90
C PHE A 155 1.12 -7.03 1.52
N THR A 156 2.29 -7.54 1.13
CA THR A 156 2.49 -8.95 0.78
C THR A 156 2.24 -9.87 1.98
N GLN A 157 2.74 -9.50 3.16
CA GLN A 157 2.56 -10.27 4.40
C GLN A 157 1.12 -10.21 4.93
N ASP A 158 0.49 -9.03 4.89
CA ASP A 158 -0.92 -8.85 5.26
C ASP A 158 -1.80 -9.74 4.38
N LEU A 159 -1.57 -9.74 3.06
CA LEU A 159 -2.32 -10.57 2.12
C LEU A 159 -2.13 -12.07 2.43
N LEU A 160 -0.89 -12.51 2.69
CA LEU A 160 -0.60 -13.89 3.10
C LEU A 160 -1.35 -14.26 4.38
N ALA A 161 -1.22 -13.45 5.43
CA ALA A 161 -1.84 -13.71 6.73
C ALA A 161 -3.36 -13.82 6.62
N CYS A 162 -3.99 -12.95 5.83
CA CYS A 162 -5.41 -13.01 5.54
C CYS A 162 -5.78 -14.35 4.87
N LEU A 163 -5.02 -14.78 3.86
CA LEU A 163 -5.29 -16.02 3.13
C LEU A 163 -5.10 -17.26 4.02
N VAL A 164 -4.05 -17.29 4.85
CA VAL A 164 -3.83 -18.37 5.82
C VAL A 164 -5.02 -18.50 6.76
N GLN A 165 -5.47 -17.38 7.33
CA GLN A 165 -6.57 -17.38 8.29
C GLN A 165 -7.90 -17.84 7.67
N GLN A 166 -8.15 -17.46 6.41
CA GLN A 166 -9.43 -17.67 5.75
C GLN A 166 -9.53 -19.03 5.06
N LEU A 167 -8.45 -19.49 4.43
CA LEU A 167 -8.44 -20.74 3.67
C LEU A 167 -8.02 -21.94 4.52
N GLN A 168 -7.28 -21.72 5.60
CA GLN A 168 -6.60 -22.77 6.37
C GLN A 168 -5.93 -23.83 5.48
N PRO A 169 -5.11 -23.41 4.49
CA PRO A 169 -4.60 -24.31 3.46
C PRO A 169 -3.42 -25.15 3.99
N PHE A 170 -3.06 -26.23 3.28
CA PHE A 170 -1.81 -26.95 3.56
C PHE A 170 -0.57 -26.09 3.31
N GLY A 171 -0.66 -25.18 2.34
CA GLY A 171 0.32 -24.15 2.09
C GLY A 171 -0.25 -23.07 1.19
N VAL A 172 0.25 -21.84 1.33
CA VAL A 172 -0.14 -20.69 0.50
C VAL A 172 1.07 -19.80 0.27
N ALA A 173 1.17 -19.24 -0.93
CA ALA A 173 2.16 -18.26 -1.32
C ALA A 173 1.49 -17.06 -2.00
N VAL A 174 2.10 -15.90 -1.80
CA VAL A 174 1.75 -14.64 -2.44
C VAL A 174 2.99 -14.11 -3.14
N CYS A 175 2.82 -13.64 -4.39
CA CYS A 175 3.83 -12.90 -5.12
C CYS A 175 3.24 -11.56 -5.56
N VAL A 176 3.89 -10.46 -5.21
CA VAL A 176 3.50 -9.09 -5.55
C VAL A 176 4.57 -8.50 -6.45
N VAL A 177 4.16 -8.04 -7.63
CA VAL A 177 4.99 -7.33 -8.59
C VAL A 177 4.43 -5.92 -8.73
N ALA A 178 5.19 -4.89 -8.34
CA ALA A 178 4.69 -3.53 -8.31
C ALA A 178 5.72 -2.51 -8.81
N GLN A 179 5.20 -1.40 -9.34
CA GLN A 179 5.95 -0.20 -9.68
C GLN A 179 5.62 0.88 -8.66
N HIS A 180 6.63 1.59 -8.19
CA HIS A 180 6.48 2.72 -7.28
C HIS A 180 6.71 4.01 -8.05
N LEU A 181 5.91 5.04 -7.79
CA LEU A 181 6.17 6.38 -8.31
C LEU A 181 7.27 7.05 -7.46
N GLY A 182 8.25 7.67 -8.11
CA GLY A 182 9.35 8.41 -7.47
C GLY A 182 10.70 8.25 -8.19
N ALA A 183 11.65 9.15 -7.89
CA ALA A 183 12.97 9.20 -8.55
C ALA A 183 13.83 7.95 -8.32
N ASP A 184 13.59 7.20 -7.23
CA ASP A 184 14.41 6.06 -6.80
C ASP A 184 13.86 4.68 -7.24
N ALA A 185 12.70 4.63 -7.90
CA ALA A 185 11.99 3.40 -8.22
C ALA A 185 12.07 3.03 -9.70
N ALA A 186 13.27 2.77 -10.20
CA ALA A 186 13.42 2.20 -11.54
C ALA A 186 12.97 0.73 -11.55
N GLY A 187 11.98 0.41 -12.39
CA GLY A 187 11.55 -0.96 -12.66
C GLY A 187 10.45 -1.51 -11.74
N ARG A 188 10.08 -2.77 -11.99
CA ARG A 188 9.10 -3.51 -11.18
C ARG A 188 9.81 -4.26 -10.08
N GLN A 189 9.42 -4.00 -8.84
CA GLN A 189 9.92 -4.72 -7.66
C GLN A 189 9.05 -5.95 -7.37
N VAL A 190 9.68 -7.03 -6.95
CA VAL A 190 9.00 -8.29 -6.60
C VAL A 190 9.14 -8.55 -5.10
N SER A 191 8.03 -8.91 -4.46
CA SER A 191 8.01 -9.39 -3.07
C SER A 191 7.23 -10.70 -3.02
N THR A 192 7.74 -11.68 -2.27
CA THR A 192 7.10 -12.99 -2.10
C THR A 192 7.00 -13.33 -0.63
N ALA A 193 5.92 -14.00 -0.25
CA ALA A 193 5.75 -14.54 1.08
C ALA A 193 5.03 -15.89 0.99
N GLY A 194 5.32 -16.81 1.91
CA GLY A 194 4.76 -18.15 1.89
C GLY A 194 4.55 -18.74 3.28
N TYR A 195 3.61 -19.66 3.39
CA TYR A 195 3.24 -20.36 4.62
C TYR A 195 3.01 -21.86 4.35
N GLY A 196 3.27 -22.68 5.37
CA GLY A 196 3.04 -24.13 5.32
C GLY A 196 3.89 -24.82 4.23
N ALA A 197 3.26 -25.69 3.46
CA ALA A 197 3.90 -26.40 2.34
C ALA A 197 4.46 -25.48 1.23
N MET A 198 4.19 -24.17 1.29
CA MET A 198 4.67 -23.16 0.35
C MET A 198 5.58 -22.10 1.01
N GLN A 199 6.19 -22.40 2.16
CA GLN A 199 7.19 -21.51 2.76
C GLN A 199 8.40 -21.29 1.84
N GLU A 200 9.19 -20.25 2.11
CA GLU A 200 10.37 -19.92 1.32
C GLU A 200 11.34 -21.11 1.19
N GLY A 201 11.87 -21.33 -0.01
CA GLY A 201 12.75 -22.46 -0.33
C GLY A 201 12.06 -23.83 -0.50
N SER A 202 10.78 -23.97 -0.18
CA SER A 202 10.04 -25.22 -0.34
C SER A 202 9.80 -25.61 -1.80
N ALA A 203 9.59 -26.90 -2.05
CA ALA A 203 9.18 -27.40 -3.37
C ALA A 203 7.85 -26.76 -3.83
N GLY A 204 6.90 -26.54 -2.92
CA GLY A 204 5.63 -25.89 -3.22
C GLY A 204 5.80 -24.43 -3.67
N MET A 205 6.70 -23.68 -3.03
CA MET A 205 7.05 -22.33 -3.49
C MET A 205 7.70 -22.36 -4.88
N GLN A 206 8.62 -23.30 -5.13
CA GLN A 206 9.27 -23.44 -6.44
C GLN A 206 8.25 -23.77 -7.55
N GLU A 207 7.31 -24.68 -7.29
CA GLU A 207 6.24 -25.02 -8.22
C GLU A 207 5.40 -23.78 -8.59
N PHE A 208 5.04 -22.97 -7.59
CA PHE A 208 4.31 -21.72 -7.81
C PHE A 208 5.09 -20.69 -8.62
N LEU A 209 6.36 -20.45 -8.28
CA LEU A 209 7.21 -19.53 -9.04
C LEU A 209 7.41 -20.00 -10.49
N CYS A 210 7.56 -21.30 -10.71
CA CYS A 210 7.61 -21.88 -12.06
C CYS A 210 6.30 -21.63 -12.82
N ALA A 211 5.14 -21.81 -12.18
CA ALA A 211 3.86 -21.51 -12.80
C ALA A 211 3.73 -20.02 -13.19
N LEU A 212 4.23 -19.11 -12.35
CA LEU A 212 4.27 -17.67 -12.66
C LEU A 212 5.18 -17.35 -13.86
N ARG A 213 6.34 -17.99 -13.96
CA ARG A 213 7.26 -17.84 -15.10
C ARG A 213 6.62 -18.33 -16.41
N LEU A 214 5.97 -19.49 -16.39
CA LEU A 214 5.26 -20.04 -17.56
C LEU A 214 4.14 -19.10 -18.05
N LYS A 215 3.48 -18.39 -17.13
CA LYS A 215 2.45 -17.39 -17.45
C LYS A 215 3.03 -15.99 -17.75
N ARG A 216 4.35 -15.81 -17.72
CA ARG A 216 5.05 -14.52 -17.93
C ARG A 216 4.59 -13.43 -16.95
N CYS A 217 4.26 -13.82 -15.72
CA CYS A 217 3.81 -12.90 -14.68
C CYS A 217 4.97 -12.17 -13.98
N LEU A 218 6.17 -12.76 -13.99
CA LEU A 218 7.37 -12.16 -13.41
C LEU A 218 8.12 -11.31 -14.45
N PRO A 219 8.76 -10.21 -14.05
CA PRO A 219 9.69 -9.51 -14.94
C PRO A 219 10.82 -10.46 -15.38
N PRO A 220 11.38 -10.28 -16.59
CA PRO A 220 12.54 -11.05 -17.03
C PRO A 220 13.69 -10.85 -16.03
N GLU A 221 14.43 -11.91 -15.74
CA GLU A 221 15.62 -11.85 -14.88
C GLU A 221 16.80 -11.24 -15.65
N ASP A 222 16.62 -10.01 -16.15
CA ASP A 222 17.70 -9.24 -16.73
C ASP A 222 18.57 -8.69 -15.58
N GLY A 223 19.57 -9.47 -15.19
CA GLY A 223 20.80 -9.05 -14.51
C GLY A 223 20.65 -8.19 -13.25
N ALA A 224 20.72 -8.83 -12.08
CA ALA A 224 21.00 -8.25 -10.76
C ALA A 224 19.93 -7.31 -10.17
N VAL A 225 18.90 -7.89 -9.55
CA VAL A 225 18.21 -7.24 -8.43
C VAL A 225 18.98 -7.62 -7.16
N PRO A 226 19.64 -6.68 -6.44
CA PRO A 226 20.31 -7.05 -5.20
C PRO A 226 19.26 -7.47 -4.17
N HIS A 227 19.39 -8.71 -3.69
CA HIS A 227 18.68 -9.24 -2.53
C HIS A 227 19.17 -8.58 -1.23
N HIS A 228 19.22 -7.25 -1.15
CA HIS A 228 19.42 -6.53 0.10
C HIS A 228 18.82 -5.13 -0.08
N CYS A 229 17.90 -4.75 0.82
CA CYS A 229 17.64 -3.34 1.10
C CYS A 229 18.96 -2.69 1.50
N VAL A 230 19.61 -2.00 0.57
CA VAL A 230 20.72 -1.09 0.87
C VAL A 230 20.14 0.32 0.73
N SER A 231 20.07 1.01 1.85
CA SER A 231 19.80 2.45 1.91
C SER A 231 20.78 3.21 1.01
N SER A 232 20.22 4.03 0.10
CA SER A 232 20.80 5.12 -0.70
C SER A 232 22.28 5.05 -1.14
N PRO A 233 22.58 4.98 -2.45
CA PRO A 233 23.91 5.22 -2.99
C PRO A 233 24.18 6.70 -3.34
N LEU A 234 23.32 7.65 -2.97
CA LEU A 234 23.58 9.07 -3.20
C LEU A 234 24.42 9.67 -2.07
N GLY A 235 25.74 9.47 -2.18
CA GLY A 235 26.72 10.42 -1.67
C GLY A 235 26.58 11.78 -2.39
N PRO A 236 27.16 12.86 -1.85
CA PRO A 236 26.94 14.21 -2.36
C PRO A 236 27.40 14.32 -3.82
N HIS A 237 26.55 14.89 -4.66
CA HIS A 237 26.82 15.16 -6.07
C HIS A 237 28.15 15.92 -6.22
N ARG A 238 29.19 15.25 -6.76
CA ARG A 238 30.29 15.95 -7.42
C ARG A 238 29.73 16.50 -8.73
N VAL A 239 29.41 17.79 -8.73
CA VAL A 239 29.16 18.57 -9.93
C VAL A 239 30.42 18.50 -10.80
N TYR A 240 30.37 17.77 -11.91
CA TYR A 240 31.38 17.86 -12.96
C TYR A 240 31.09 19.13 -13.77
N SER A 241 31.73 20.25 -13.42
CA SER A 241 31.84 21.38 -14.34
C SER A 241 32.88 21.06 -15.41
N ARG A 242 32.44 20.70 -16.60
CA ARG A 242 33.26 20.86 -17.81
C ARG A 242 33.17 22.31 -18.24
N PHE A 243 34.19 23.10 -17.91
CA PHE A 243 34.50 24.31 -18.68
C PHE A 243 35.97 24.31 -19.06
N GLY A 244 36.19 24.38 -20.38
CA GLY A 244 37.50 24.50 -20.99
C GLY A 244 38.12 25.86 -20.72
N LYS A 245 39.44 25.82 -20.52
CA LYS A 245 40.47 26.84 -20.80
C LYS A 245 40.04 28.33 -20.79
N GLY A 246 40.56 29.03 -19.78
CA GLY A 246 41.26 30.31 -19.98
C GLY A 246 40.42 31.58 -19.82
N GLY A 247 40.62 32.28 -18.69
CA GLY A 247 40.17 33.66 -18.50
C GLY A 247 39.79 33.95 -17.05
N THR A 248 40.74 34.43 -16.24
CA THR A 248 40.46 34.99 -14.91
C THR A 248 39.78 36.36 -15.08
N VAL A 249 38.45 36.37 -15.05
CA VAL A 249 37.68 37.60 -14.84
C VAL A 249 37.37 37.67 -13.34
N ARG A 250 37.99 38.62 -12.63
CA ARG A 250 37.59 38.97 -11.27
C ARG A 250 36.25 39.70 -11.35
N LEU A 251 35.19 39.07 -10.84
CA LEU A 251 33.95 39.78 -10.49
C LEU A 251 34.15 40.47 -9.13
N PRO A 252 33.56 41.66 -8.91
CA PRO A 252 33.68 42.35 -7.64
C PRO A 252 32.89 41.63 -6.55
N ASP A 253 33.48 41.56 -5.35
CA ASP A 253 32.77 41.14 -4.14
C ASP A 253 31.64 42.13 -3.86
N SER A 254 30.40 41.68 -4.08
CA SER A 254 29.19 42.39 -3.66
C SER A 254 28.38 41.52 -2.69
N GLY A 255 28.43 41.89 -1.41
CA GLY A 255 27.28 41.80 -0.50
C GLY A 255 26.90 40.43 0.07
N SER A 256 27.59 40.03 1.14
CA SER A 256 27.27 38.88 2.03
C SER A 256 26.00 39.08 2.91
N GLN A 257 24.91 39.65 2.39
CA GLN A 257 23.65 39.79 3.15
C GLN A 257 22.38 39.36 2.41
N ALA A 258 22.43 39.08 1.11
CA ALA A 258 21.26 38.56 0.38
C ALA A 258 20.99 37.06 0.64
N GLY A 259 22.04 36.28 0.93
CA GLY A 259 21.95 34.82 1.10
C GLY A 259 21.20 34.37 2.37
N SER A 260 21.23 35.15 3.46
CA SER A 260 20.57 34.76 4.71
C SER A 260 19.05 34.83 4.62
N HIS A 261 18.49 35.83 3.93
CA HIS A 261 17.05 36.01 3.80
C HIS A 261 16.39 34.98 2.87
N GLU A 262 17.07 34.58 1.79
CA GLU A 262 16.58 33.52 0.89
C GLU A 262 16.64 32.14 1.56
N GLU A 263 17.70 31.84 2.30
CA GLU A 263 17.82 30.60 3.08
C GLU A 263 16.76 30.51 4.18
N GLU A 264 16.53 31.59 4.93
CA GLU A 264 15.48 31.66 5.96
C GLU A 264 14.07 31.47 5.36
N ALA A 265 13.78 32.10 4.22
CA ALA A 265 12.49 31.96 3.55
C ALA A 265 12.25 30.51 3.06
N SER A 266 13.28 29.88 2.49
CA SER A 266 13.24 28.47 2.05
C SER A 266 13.05 27.50 3.24
N GLN A 267 13.67 27.78 4.38
CA GLN A 267 13.48 27.00 5.60
C GLN A 267 12.07 27.14 6.16
N LEU A 268 11.53 28.36 6.20
CA LEU A 268 10.15 28.62 6.65
C LEU A 268 9.13 27.93 5.75
N GLN A 269 9.30 28.01 4.43
CA GLN A 269 8.45 27.30 3.47
C GLN A 269 8.48 25.78 3.71
N SER A 270 9.67 25.22 3.93
CA SER A 270 9.84 23.80 4.22
C SER A 270 9.11 23.38 5.50
N LEU A 271 9.17 24.19 6.56
CA LEU A 271 8.46 23.92 7.82
C LEU A 271 6.93 23.98 7.63
N GLN A 272 6.43 24.96 6.87
CA GLN A 272 5.01 25.06 6.56
C GLN A 272 4.51 23.88 5.73
N MET A 273 5.33 23.36 4.81
CA MET A 273 4.99 22.15 4.05
C MET A 273 4.96 20.92 4.95
N GLN A 274 5.90 20.80 5.90
CA GLN A 274 5.90 19.71 6.88
C GLN A 274 4.62 19.72 7.73
N GLU A 275 4.25 20.88 8.26
CA GLU A 275 3.03 21.05 9.07
C GLU A 275 1.76 20.71 8.28
N ALA A 276 1.67 21.16 7.03
CA ALA A 276 0.54 20.84 6.16
C ALA A 276 0.41 19.33 5.90
N VAL A 277 1.53 18.65 5.60
CA VAL A 277 1.54 17.20 5.37
C VAL A 277 1.25 16.43 6.66
N ASP A 278 1.80 16.85 7.79
CA ASP A 278 1.50 16.25 9.09
C ASP A 278 0.00 16.35 9.43
N THR A 279 -0.60 17.53 9.21
CA THR A 279 -2.04 17.74 9.38
C THR A 279 -2.85 16.81 8.48
N ILE A 280 -2.46 16.64 7.22
CA ILE A 280 -3.12 15.69 6.30
C ILE A 280 -3.10 14.27 6.89
N LEU A 281 -1.94 13.81 7.36
CA LEU A 281 -1.75 12.47 7.92
C LEU A 281 -2.56 12.25 9.20
N GLN A 282 -2.56 13.22 10.11
CA GLN A 282 -3.37 13.17 11.33
C GLN A 282 -4.88 13.09 10.99
N GLU A 283 -5.34 13.90 10.05
CA GLU A 283 -6.76 13.95 9.71
C GLU A 283 -7.25 12.67 9.03
N ILE A 284 -6.40 11.97 8.29
CA ILE A 284 -6.72 10.66 7.70
C ILE A 284 -6.63 9.51 8.72
N GLY A 285 -6.25 9.80 9.96
CA GLY A 285 -6.21 8.85 11.07
C GLY A 285 -4.90 8.07 11.20
N GLU A 286 -3.82 8.54 10.58
CA GLU A 286 -2.49 7.95 10.73
C GLU A 286 -1.79 8.46 12.00
N ASP A 287 -1.00 7.59 12.60
CA ASP A 287 -0.04 7.95 13.65
C ASP A 287 1.29 8.32 12.99
N THR A 288 1.62 9.61 12.96
CA THR A 288 2.84 10.12 12.30
C THR A 288 4.13 9.70 13.00
N PHE A 289 4.04 9.17 14.22
CA PHE A 289 5.17 8.62 14.98
C PHE A 289 5.42 7.13 14.72
N ARG A 290 4.53 6.45 13.98
CA ARG A 290 4.72 5.03 13.68
C ARG A 290 5.98 4.82 12.83
N GLN A 291 6.68 3.72 13.08
CA GLN A 291 7.99 3.44 12.47
C GLN A 291 7.99 3.53 10.93
N GLY A 292 6.92 3.06 10.27
CA GLY A 292 6.80 3.11 8.80
C GLY A 292 6.72 4.51 8.18
N LEU A 293 6.27 5.51 8.95
CA LEU A 293 6.19 6.92 8.53
C LEU A 293 7.41 7.75 8.93
N ALA A 294 8.38 7.15 9.63
CA ALA A 294 9.56 7.86 10.11
C ALA A 294 10.31 8.52 8.95
N GLY A 295 10.38 9.86 8.98
CA GLY A 295 11.03 10.68 7.95
C GLY A 295 10.26 10.79 6.63
N SER A 296 9.04 10.27 6.53
CA SER A 296 8.27 10.26 5.29
C SER A 296 7.83 11.65 4.85
N ILE A 297 7.43 12.50 5.79
CA ILE A 297 7.09 13.90 5.53
C ILE A 297 8.30 14.61 4.89
N ASN A 298 9.48 14.46 5.48
CA ASN A 298 10.72 15.07 4.98
C ASN A 298 11.14 14.53 3.61
N ARG A 299 10.85 13.26 3.30
CA ARG A 299 11.08 12.71 1.96
C ARG A 299 10.09 13.29 0.95
N TYR A 300 8.80 13.37 1.31
CA TYR A 300 7.75 13.85 0.43
C TYR A 300 7.96 15.30 -0.01
N ILE A 301 8.33 16.21 0.91
CA ILE A 301 8.55 17.63 0.57
C ILE A 301 9.80 17.88 -0.28
N ARG A 302 10.71 16.88 -0.39
CA ARG A 302 11.94 16.98 -1.18
C ARG A 302 11.80 16.44 -2.61
N LEU A 303 10.65 15.83 -2.92
CA LEU A 303 10.30 15.35 -4.27
C LEU A 303 9.97 16.52 -5.20
#